data_AF-A0A1X7UV00-F1
#
_entry.id   AF-A0A1X7UV00-F1
#
_cell.length_a   1.000
_cell.length_b   1.000
_cell.length_c   1.000
_cell.angle_alpha   90.00
_cell.angle_beta   90.00
_cell.angle_gamma   90.00
#
_symmetry.space_group_name_H-M   'P 1'
#
loop_
_entity.id
_entity.type
_entity.pdbx_description
1 polymer ?
#
loop_
_entity_poly.entity_id
_entity_poly.type
_entity_poly.pdbx_seq_one_letter_code
_entity_poly.pdbx_strand_id
1 'polypeptide(L)'
;FTPFVYNYVMCISPNTPPLGVISFWYVIGFYPLLLLLLLYVWITLYDKGYKCVVFITRPFHRCMARFWSMTGIEPSFTHSIASIYILCFTQLAATSFKILSVAPKNETLDLNSTDFFYDMKQDYFKGVHGAAGFFAILVLLFLIVLPTLYILLYPFKWFHKLLDCLHLRKQLLISLGDVFTGPYKNGTENTFDYRFMAGLYLLARIIILIYSAAGLECRIYVSSSDGINNTSCWTGGVQTPCATIDLAIQGTATLQYNCSSGILINLSPGTYTLDTTSLLEQQLLRNNVSIIGMRDGSRYEE
;
A
#
# COMPACT_ATOMS: atom_id res chain seq x y z
N PHE A 1 -12.64 -7.29 -7.43
CA PHE A 1 -12.06 -6.00 -7.05
C PHE A 1 -10.56 -6.14 -6.93
N THR A 2 -9.86 -6.06 -8.05
CA THR A 2 -8.42 -5.89 -8.11
C THR A 2 -8.14 -4.41 -7.85
N PRO A 3 -7.58 -4.01 -6.70
CA PRO A 3 -7.14 -2.63 -6.57
C PRO A 3 -6.02 -2.46 -7.59
N PHE A 4 -6.19 -1.45 -8.44
CA PHE A 4 -5.31 -1.13 -9.56
C PHE A 4 -3.85 -1.08 -9.11
N VAL A 5 -3.10 -2.15 -9.42
CA VAL A 5 -1.63 -2.17 -9.48
C VAL A 5 -1.22 -1.61 -10.85
N TYR A 6 -1.75 -0.44 -11.21
CA TYR A 6 -1.31 0.29 -12.39
C TYR A 6 -0.72 1.62 -11.91
N ASN A 7 0.58 1.76 -12.14
CA ASN A 7 1.40 2.94 -11.89
C ASN A 7 0.94 4.11 -12.76
N TYR A 8 -0.21 4.73 -12.44
CA TYR A 8 -0.48 6.08 -12.92
C TYR A 8 0.29 7.04 -12.02
N VAL A 9 1.31 7.66 -12.59
CA VAL A 9 1.98 8.81 -11.98
C VAL A 9 0.94 9.92 -11.89
N MET A 10 0.33 10.10 -10.71
CA MET A 10 -0.51 11.26 -10.46
C MET A 10 0.39 12.49 -10.44
N CYS A 11 0.44 13.23 -11.54
CA CYS A 11 1.03 14.56 -11.60
C CYS A 11 0.07 15.55 -10.93
N ILE A 12 0.14 15.67 -9.61
CA ILE A 12 -0.68 16.63 -8.83
C ILE A 12 -0.24 18.08 -9.14
N SER A 13 1.05 18.30 -9.34
CA SER A 13 1.65 19.59 -9.72
C SER A 13 3.05 19.33 -10.30
N PRO A 14 3.56 20.19 -11.22
CA PRO A 14 4.89 20.03 -11.82
C PRO A 14 6.05 19.95 -10.83
N ASN A 15 5.86 20.40 -9.58
CA ASN A 15 6.89 20.49 -8.54
C ASN A 15 6.69 19.55 -7.34
N THR A 16 5.72 18.62 -7.40
CA THR A 16 5.51 17.70 -6.27
C THR A 16 6.52 16.54 -6.33
N PRO A 17 7.35 16.34 -5.30
CA PRO A 17 8.30 15.22 -5.29
C PRO A 17 7.55 13.88 -5.28
N PRO A 18 8.13 12.79 -5.83
CA PRO A 18 7.50 11.46 -5.86
C PRO A 18 7.06 10.97 -4.48
N LEU A 19 7.84 11.27 -3.44
CA LEU A 19 7.50 10.97 -2.05
C LEU A 19 6.16 11.61 -1.63
N GLY A 20 5.90 12.85 -2.07
CA GLY A 20 4.65 13.55 -1.79
C GLY A 20 3.45 12.91 -2.48
N VAL A 21 3.62 12.47 -3.73
CA VAL A 21 2.57 11.78 -4.49
C VAL A 21 2.23 10.43 -3.84
N ILE A 22 3.25 9.66 -3.44
CA ILE A 22 3.04 8.38 -2.75
C ILE A 22 2.37 8.60 -1.39
N SER A 23 2.81 9.62 -0.65
CA SER A 23 2.21 9.98 0.65
C SER A 23 0.76 10.42 0.52
N PHE A 24 0.34 11.01 -0.60
CA PHE A 24 -1.05 11.38 -0.83
C PHE A 24 -2.01 10.18 -0.79
N TRP A 25 -1.54 9.00 -1.17
CA TRP A 25 -2.34 7.78 -1.08
C TRP A 25 -2.68 7.36 0.36
N TYR A 26 -1.94 7.86 1.36
CA TYR A 26 -2.36 7.71 2.76
C TYR A 26 -3.69 8.42 3.02
N VAL A 27 -3.97 9.55 2.37
CA VAL A 27 -5.24 10.27 2.54
C VAL A 27 -6.40 9.35 2.17
N ILE A 28 -6.27 8.59 1.08
CA ILE A 28 -7.30 7.63 0.65
C ILE A 28 -7.50 6.51 1.68
N GLY A 29 -6.42 6.02 2.31
CA GLY A 29 -6.50 4.99 3.34
C GLY A 29 -7.01 5.50 4.71
N PHE A 30 -6.63 6.71 5.11
CA PHE A 30 -7.02 7.30 6.39
C PHE A 30 -8.39 7.95 6.36
N TYR A 31 -8.86 8.43 5.20
CA TYR A 31 -10.12 9.15 5.09
C TYR A 31 -11.32 8.34 5.63
N PRO A 32 -11.52 7.06 5.25
CA PRO A 32 -12.61 6.27 5.81
C PRO A 32 -12.46 6.03 7.32
N LEU A 33 -11.22 5.86 7.81
CA LEU A 33 -10.94 5.68 9.24
C LEU A 33 -11.24 6.94 10.05
N LEU A 34 -10.89 8.12 9.51
CA LEU A 34 -11.20 9.41 10.11
C LEU A 34 -12.71 9.63 10.16
N LEU A 35 -13.42 9.31 9.08
CA LEU A 35 -14.88 9.41 9.03
C LEU A 35 -15.55 8.49 10.06
N LEU A 36 -15.01 7.29 10.23
CA LEU A 36 -15.46 6.33 11.25
C LEU A 36 -15.20 6.83 12.68
N LEU A 37 -14.04 7.43 12.93
CA LEU A 37 -13.74 8.08 14.20
C LEU A 37 -14.70 9.24 14.50
N LEU A 38 -14.94 10.11 13.52
CA LEU A 38 -15.91 11.21 13.64
C LEU A 38 -17.32 10.70 13.92
N LEU A 39 -17.74 9.64 13.24
CA LEU A 39 -19.03 8.99 13.47
C LEU A 39 -19.13 8.40 14.88
N TYR A 40 -18.06 7.75 15.36
CA TYR A 40 -18.01 7.22 16.73
C TYR A 40 -18.11 8.33 17.79
N VAL A 41 -17.37 9.43 17.59
CA VAL A 41 -17.46 10.61 18.46
C VAL A 41 -18.87 11.19 18.43
N TRP A 42 -19.50 11.28 17.25
CA TRP A 42 -20.86 11.78 17.09
C TRP A 42 -21.89 10.92 17.84
N ILE A 43 -21.81 9.59 17.73
CA ILE A 43 -22.66 8.65 18.47
C ILE A 43 -22.45 8.81 19.98
N THR A 44 -21.19 8.91 20.43
CA THR A 44 -20.88 9.08 21.86
C THR A 44 -21.44 10.40 22.42
N LEU A 45 -21.41 11.48 21.61
CA LEU A 45 -22.01 12.77 21.99
C LEU A 45 -23.54 12.72 22.01
N TYR A 46 -24.14 11.97 21.09
CA TYR A 46 -25.58 11.70 21.08
C TYR A 46 -26.01 10.95 22.35
N ASP A 47 -25.29 9.90 22.73
CA ASP A 47 -25.57 9.10 23.93
C ASP A 47 -25.39 9.90 25.23
N LYS A 48 -24.42 10.82 25.26
CA LYS A 48 -24.24 11.78 26.37
C LYS A 48 -25.30 12.88 26.42
N GLY A 49 -26.22 12.94 25.44
CA GLY A 49 -27.36 13.85 25.46
C GLY A 49 -27.03 15.31 25.09
N TYR A 50 -25.95 15.56 24.34
CA TYR A 50 -25.63 16.92 23.88
C TYR A 50 -26.74 17.48 22.99
N LYS A 51 -27.38 18.58 23.44
CA LYS A 51 -28.62 19.13 22.83
C LYS A 51 -28.53 19.37 21.32
N CYS A 52 -27.43 19.96 20.83
CA CYS A 52 -27.25 20.21 19.39
C CYS A 52 -27.17 18.92 18.58
N VAL A 53 -26.38 17.94 19.04
CA VAL A 53 -26.22 16.64 18.37
C VAL A 53 -27.54 15.88 18.37
N VAL A 54 -28.25 15.85 19.50
CA VAL A 54 -29.55 15.18 19.61
C VAL A 54 -30.60 15.82 18.71
N PHE A 55 -30.63 17.15 18.62
CA PHE A 55 -31.57 17.87 17.77
C PHE A 55 -31.36 17.54 16.28
N ILE A 56 -30.11 17.55 15.82
CA ILE A 56 -29.76 17.21 14.43
C ILE A 56 -30.02 15.72 14.16
N THR A 57 -29.63 14.83 15.06
CA THR A 57 -29.62 13.38 14.78
C THR A 57 -30.98 12.71 14.94
N ARG A 58 -31.87 13.22 15.82
CA ARG A 58 -33.23 12.66 16.04
C ARG A 58 -34.08 12.48 14.78
N PRO A 59 -34.24 13.49 13.88
CA PRO A 59 -35.04 13.32 12.67
C PRO A 59 -34.44 12.25 11.76
N PHE A 60 -33.11 12.25 11.57
CA PHE A 60 -32.42 11.23 10.78
C PHE A 60 -32.56 9.83 11.37
N HIS A 61 -32.42 9.67 12.69
CA HIS A 61 -32.59 8.38 13.35
C HIS A 61 -34.00 7.82 13.17
N ARG A 62 -35.05 8.67 13.24
CA ARG A 62 -36.43 8.22 12.99
C ARG A 62 -36.64 7.80 11.54
N CYS A 63 -36.10 8.55 10.57
CA CYS A 63 -36.15 8.20 9.16
C CYS A 63 -35.40 6.89 8.86
N MET A 64 -34.19 6.74 9.40
CA MET A 64 -33.37 5.52 9.28
C MET A 64 -34.05 4.31 9.91
N ALA A 65 -34.59 4.44 11.11
CA ALA A 65 -35.31 3.35 11.77
C ALA A 65 -36.52 2.89 10.94
N ARG A 66 -37.26 3.84 10.34
CA ARG A 66 -38.37 3.52 9.43
C ARG A 66 -37.86 2.84 8.16
N PHE A 67 -36.79 3.34 7.57
CA PHE A 67 -36.17 2.73 6.39
C PHE A 67 -35.70 1.30 6.67
N TRP A 68 -34.95 1.08 7.74
CA TRP A 68 -34.49 -0.25 8.15
C TRP A 68 -35.64 -1.21 8.45
N SER A 69 -36.72 -0.73 9.07
CA SER A 69 -37.92 -1.54 9.28
C SER A 69 -38.62 -1.95 7.97
N MET A 70 -38.53 -1.11 6.93
CA MET A 70 -39.09 -1.42 5.61
C MET A 70 -38.21 -2.38 4.81
N THR A 71 -36.88 -2.28 4.96
CA THR A 71 -35.93 -3.12 4.23
C THR A 71 -35.59 -4.42 4.95
N GLY A 72 -36.00 -4.59 6.22
CA GLY A 72 -35.66 -5.75 7.04
C GLY A 72 -34.16 -5.91 7.29
N ILE A 73 -33.39 -4.81 7.23
CA ILE A 73 -31.93 -4.82 7.40
C ILE A 73 -31.62 -4.54 8.87
N GLU A 74 -30.95 -5.48 9.53
CA GLU A 74 -30.39 -5.23 10.86
C GLU A 74 -29.09 -4.42 10.74
N PRO A 75 -29.04 -3.17 11.23
CA PRO A 75 -27.84 -2.36 11.16
C PRO A 75 -26.80 -2.89 12.16
N SER A 76 -25.69 -3.41 11.64
CA SER A 76 -24.59 -3.88 12.49
C SER A 76 -23.36 -3.00 12.30
N PHE A 77 -23.26 -1.98 13.14
CA PHE A 77 -22.17 -1.00 13.13
C PHE A 77 -20.77 -1.68 13.13
N THR A 78 -20.62 -2.75 13.91
CA THR A 78 -19.37 -3.52 13.99
C THR A 78 -18.99 -4.19 12.66
N HIS A 79 -19.96 -4.68 11.87
CA HIS A 79 -19.67 -5.27 10.56
C HIS A 79 -19.23 -4.20 9.56
N SER A 80 -19.87 -3.02 9.57
CA SER A 80 -19.44 -1.89 8.74
C SER A 80 -18.01 -1.44 9.07
N ILE A 81 -17.66 -1.38 10.37
CA ILE A 81 -16.30 -1.07 10.82
C ILE A 81 -15.30 -2.10 10.26
N ALA A 82 -15.60 -3.39 10.40
CA ALA A 82 -14.72 -4.45 9.93
C ALA A 82 -14.51 -4.41 8.40
N SER A 83 -15.57 -4.18 7.63
CA SER A 83 -15.47 -4.05 6.16
C SER A 83 -14.65 -2.83 5.74
N ILE A 84 -14.90 -1.66 6.33
CA ILE A 84 -14.14 -0.43 6.04
C ILE A 84 -12.66 -0.63 6.39
N TYR A 85 -12.39 -1.26 7.53
CA TYR A 85 -11.03 -1.57 7.94
C TYR A 85 -10.31 -2.47 6.93
N ILE A 86 -10.94 -3.56 6.45
CA ILE A 86 -10.33 -4.46 5.44
C ILE A 86 -10.00 -3.71 4.15
N LEU A 87 -10.86 -2.78 3.73
CA LEU A 87 -10.62 -1.96 2.53
C LEU A 87 -9.43 -1.01 2.73
N CYS A 88 -9.32 -0.38 3.90
CA CYS A 88 -8.22 0.53 4.21
C CYS A 88 -6.89 -0.23 4.42
N PHE A 89 -6.96 -1.44 4.96
CA PHE A 89 -5.80 -2.28 5.30
C PHE A 89 -4.84 -2.46 4.13
N THR A 90 -5.36 -2.85 2.95
CA THR A 90 -4.50 -3.08 1.77
C THR A 90 -3.87 -1.80 1.27
N GLN A 91 -4.62 -0.70 1.28
CA GLN A 91 -4.14 0.59 0.80
C GLN A 91 -3.04 1.14 1.71
N LEU A 92 -3.24 1.10 3.03
CA LEU A 92 -2.27 1.56 4.03
C LEU A 92 -1.01 0.69 4.03
N ALA A 93 -1.15 -0.64 3.92
CA ALA A 93 0.01 -1.53 3.84
C ALA A 93 0.81 -1.30 2.55
N ALA A 94 0.14 -1.26 1.39
CA ALA A 94 0.80 -1.05 0.10
C ALA A 94 1.56 0.29 0.05
N THR A 95 0.94 1.37 0.50
CA THR A 95 1.59 2.70 0.54
C THR A 95 2.78 2.73 1.49
N SER A 96 2.67 2.11 2.66
CA SER A 96 3.78 2.02 3.62
C SER A 96 4.96 1.23 3.07
N PHE A 97 4.70 0.10 2.40
CA PHE A 97 5.76 -0.67 1.76
C PHE A 97 6.39 0.06 0.57
N LYS A 98 5.60 0.84 -0.20
CA LYS A 98 6.16 1.69 -1.25
C LYS A 98 7.10 2.76 -0.69
N ILE A 99 6.77 3.39 0.42
CA ILE A 99 7.66 4.38 1.07
C ILE A 99 8.92 3.72 1.61
N LEU A 100 8.82 2.50 2.13
CA LEU A 100 9.97 1.75 2.65
C LEU A 100 10.75 0.98 1.57
N SER A 101 10.43 1.19 0.29
CA SER A 101 11.15 0.51 -0.80
C SER A 101 12.52 1.12 -1.02
N VAL A 102 13.51 0.24 -1.18
CA VAL A 102 14.94 0.57 -1.29
C VAL A 102 15.41 0.33 -2.72
N ALA A 103 16.20 1.24 -3.26
CA ALA A 103 17.07 1.00 -4.39
C ALA A 103 18.53 0.95 -3.91
N PRO A 104 19.24 -0.19 -4.08
CA PRO A 104 20.66 -0.25 -3.78
C PRO A 104 21.45 0.65 -4.75
N LYS A 105 22.43 1.42 -4.25
CA LYS A 105 23.36 2.15 -5.12
C LYS A 105 24.29 1.14 -5.81
N ASN A 106 25.03 0.32 -5.05
CA ASN A 106 25.98 -0.67 -5.57
C ASN A 106 25.40 -2.11 -5.50
N GLU A 107 26.09 -3.09 -6.10
CA GLU A 107 25.77 -4.53 -5.96
C GLU A 107 25.83 -5.04 -4.50
N THR A 108 26.36 -4.24 -3.57
CA THR A 108 26.37 -4.54 -2.13
C THR A 108 25.24 -3.80 -1.39
N LEU A 109 24.41 -4.57 -0.67
CA LEU A 109 23.36 -4.11 0.25
C LEU A 109 23.95 -3.41 1.50
N ASP A 110 24.57 -2.24 1.32
CA ASP A 110 24.91 -1.36 2.43
C ASP A 110 23.83 -0.28 2.58
N LEU A 111 23.12 -0.28 3.71
CA LEU A 111 22.03 0.65 4.04
C LEU A 111 22.46 2.12 3.96
N ASN A 112 23.75 2.41 4.17
CA ASN A 112 24.29 3.77 4.08
C ASN A 112 24.43 4.29 2.65
N SER A 113 24.46 3.38 1.67
CA SER A 113 24.52 3.67 0.23
C SER A 113 23.26 3.14 -0.47
N THR A 114 22.09 3.45 0.07
CA THR A 114 20.81 3.17 -0.58
C THR A 114 20.04 4.45 -0.85
N ASP A 115 19.36 4.49 -1.99
CA ASP A 115 18.42 5.56 -2.34
C ASP A 115 16.98 5.11 -2.18
N PHE A 116 16.09 6.09 -2.08
CA PHE A 116 14.67 5.83 -2.17
C PHE A 116 14.31 5.31 -3.56
N PHE A 117 13.60 4.19 -3.62
CA PHE A 117 13.30 3.47 -4.86
C PHE A 117 12.54 4.29 -5.92
N TYR A 118 11.73 5.26 -5.48
CA TYR A 118 10.96 6.13 -6.38
C TYR A 118 11.59 7.50 -6.63
N ASP A 119 12.66 7.87 -5.91
CA ASP A 119 13.41 9.10 -6.13
C ASP A 119 14.89 8.92 -5.75
N MET A 120 15.74 8.83 -6.76
CA MET A 120 17.16 8.53 -6.60
C MET A 120 17.99 9.77 -6.24
N LYS A 121 17.36 10.95 -6.21
CA LYS A 121 17.96 12.17 -5.65
C LYS A 121 17.82 12.22 -4.13
N GLN A 122 17.04 11.30 -3.55
CA GLN A 122 16.75 11.26 -2.13
C GLN A 122 17.39 10.02 -1.48
N ASP A 123 18.35 10.28 -0.60
CA ASP A 123 18.97 9.24 0.24
C ASP A 123 17.92 8.51 1.08
N TYR A 124 18.04 7.18 1.13
CA TYR A 124 17.13 6.34 1.90
C TYR A 124 17.20 6.68 3.39
N PHE A 125 16.01 6.83 3.99
CA PHE A 125 15.80 7.11 5.42
C PHE A 125 16.53 8.37 5.95
N LYS A 126 16.92 9.32 5.09
CA LYS A 126 17.47 10.61 5.50
C LYS A 126 16.51 11.76 5.24
N GLY A 127 16.67 12.86 6.00
CA GLY A 127 15.86 14.07 5.86
C GLY A 127 14.35 13.82 5.89
N VAL A 128 13.64 14.32 4.86
CA VAL A 128 12.18 14.19 4.73
C VAL A 128 11.74 12.74 4.55
N HIS A 129 12.53 11.91 3.86
CA HIS A 129 12.23 10.49 3.69
C HIS A 129 12.32 9.74 5.01
N GLY A 130 13.26 10.09 5.89
CA GLY A 130 13.36 9.51 7.23
C GLY A 130 12.08 9.70 8.05
N ALA A 131 11.49 10.90 8.02
CA ALA A 131 10.23 11.18 8.70
C ALA A 131 9.06 10.38 8.08
N ALA A 132 8.96 10.34 6.75
CA ALA A 132 7.93 9.57 6.05
C ALA A 132 8.06 8.06 6.28
N GLY A 133 9.30 7.53 6.26
CA GLY A 133 9.60 6.14 6.55
C GLY A 133 9.28 5.76 8.00
N PHE A 134 9.62 6.61 8.97
CA PHE A 134 9.23 6.42 10.36
C PHE A 134 7.70 6.37 10.53
N PHE A 135 6.98 7.29 9.89
CA PHE A 135 5.52 7.26 9.87
C PHE A 135 4.97 5.97 9.23
N ALA A 136 5.55 5.52 8.11
CA ALA A 136 5.16 4.27 7.46
C ALA A 136 5.36 3.04 8.36
N ILE A 137 6.46 3.01 9.13
CA ILE A 137 6.71 1.95 10.13
C ILE A 137 5.64 1.98 11.23
N LEU A 138 5.26 3.15 11.73
CA LEU A 138 4.19 3.26 12.73
C LEU A 138 2.84 2.77 12.17
N VAL A 139 2.51 3.11 10.92
CA VAL A 139 1.29 2.63 10.26
C VAL A 139 1.31 1.12 10.13
N LEU A 140 2.40 0.53 9.64
CA LEU A 140 2.54 -0.92 9.55
C LEU A 140 2.43 -1.58 10.92
N LEU A 141 3.09 -1.04 11.94
CA LEU A 141 3.07 -1.61 13.28
C LEU A 141 1.65 -1.59 13.88
N PHE A 142 1.05 -0.40 13.99
CA PHE A 142 -0.18 -0.21 14.76
C PHE A 142 -1.45 -0.54 13.99
N LEU A 143 -1.49 -0.31 12.67
CA LEU A 143 -2.69 -0.50 11.86
C LEU A 143 -2.68 -1.77 11.03
N ILE A 144 -1.55 -2.48 10.91
CA ILE A 144 -1.46 -3.69 10.08
C ILE A 144 -1.03 -4.90 10.94
N VAL A 145 0.15 -4.84 11.56
CA VAL A 145 0.75 -5.97 12.30
C VAL A 145 -0.02 -6.26 13.59
N LEU A 146 -0.23 -5.25 14.45
CA LEU A 146 -0.89 -5.43 15.75
C LEU A 146 -2.32 -5.99 15.60
N PRO A 147 -3.18 -5.45 14.72
CA PRO A 147 -4.53 -5.99 14.53
C PRO A 147 -4.53 -7.39 13.90
N THR A 148 -3.58 -7.69 13.00
CA THR A 148 -3.44 -9.03 12.40
C THR A 148 -3.02 -10.05 13.44
N LEU A 149 -2.03 -9.72 14.28
CA LEU A 149 -1.62 -10.55 15.40
C LEU A 149 -2.76 -10.75 16.40
N TYR A 150 -3.52 -9.70 16.70
CA TYR A 150 -4.69 -9.80 17.56
C TYR A 150 -5.71 -10.80 17.00
N ILE A 151 -6.11 -10.68 15.72
CA ILE A 151 -7.10 -11.59 15.10
C ILE A 151 -6.55 -13.02 15.00
N LEU A 152 -5.26 -13.19 14.71
CA LEU A 152 -4.62 -14.49 14.63
C LEU A 152 -4.56 -15.19 15.99
N LEU A 153 -4.28 -14.44 17.06
CA LEU A 153 -4.13 -14.97 18.41
C LEU A 153 -5.46 -15.03 19.18
N TYR A 154 -6.50 -14.31 18.74
CA TYR A 154 -7.82 -14.26 19.37
C TYR A 154 -8.44 -15.63 19.67
N PRO A 155 -8.36 -16.66 18.80
CA PRO A 155 -8.97 -17.96 19.08
C PRO A 155 -8.34 -18.72 20.25
N PHE A 156 -7.14 -18.34 20.71
CA PHE A 156 -6.40 -19.08 21.72
C PHE A 156 -6.76 -18.63 23.15
N LYS A 157 -7.11 -19.59 24.00
CA LYS A 157 -7.49 -19.33 25.41
C LYS A 157 -6.40 -18.63 26.23
N TRP A 158 -5.13 -18.91 25.97
CA TRP A 158 -4.02 -18.27 26.69
C TRP A 158 -3.89 -16.78 26.35
N PHE A 159 -4.23 -16.39 25.12
CA PHE A 159 -4.20 -15.00 24.69
C PHE A 159 -5.29 -14.18 25.39
N HIS A 160 -6.48 -14.75 25.58
CA HIS A 160 -7.52 -14.13 26.42
C HIS A 160 -7.05 -13.90 27.86
N LYS A 161 -6.35 -14.86 28.48
CA LYS A 161 -5.76 -14.68 29.82
C LYS A 161 -4.73 -13.54 29.86
N LEU A 162 -3.95 -13.38 28.80
CA LEU A 162 -2.98 -12.29 28.66
C LEU A 162 -3.67 -10.93 28.50
N LEU A 163 -4.73 -10.85 27.69
CA LEU A 163 -5.54 -9.64 27.53
C LEU A 163 -6.24 -9.25 28.84
N ASP A 164 -6.70 -10.24 29.61
CA ASP A 164 -7.27 -10.04 30.94
C ASP A 164 -6.21 -9.45 31.90
N CYS A 165 -4.99 -10.00 31.91
CA CYS A 165 -3.88 -9.48 32.73
C CYS A 165 -3.52 -8.02 32.39
N LEU A 166 -3.51 -7.69 31.10
CA LEU A 166 -3.24 -6.34 30.60
C LEU A 166 -4.43 -5.37 30.71
N HIS A 167 -5.59 -5.82 31.21
CA HIS A 167 -6.84 -5.04 31.26
C HIS A 167 -7.28 -4.47 29.88
N LEU A 168 -6.88 -5.15 28.80
CA LEU A 168 -7.18 -4.74 27.42
C LEU A 168 -8.47 -5.37 26.88
N ARG A 169 -9.11 -6.25 27.67
CA ARG A 169 -10.38 -6.91 27.30
C ARG A 169 -11.56 -5.94 27.39
N LYS A 170 -11.70 -5.09 26.37
CA LYS A 170 -12.87 -4.23 26.19
C LYS A 170 -13.92 -4.92 25.32
N GLN A 171 -15.20 -4.65 25.60
CA GLN A 171 -16.34 -5.21 24.85
C GLN A 171 -16.24 -4.94 23.33
N LEU A 172 -15.75 -3.76 22.95
CA LEU A 172 -15.56 -3.38 21.56
C LEU A 172 -14.53 -4.29 20.86
N LEU A 173 -13.43 -4.62 21.56
CA LEU A 173 -12.36 -5.46 21.01
C LEU A 173 -12.85 -6.89 20.79
N ILE A 174 -13.62 -7.44 21.74
CA ILE A 174 -14.29 -8.75 21.62
C ILE A 174 -15.26 -8.75 20.43
N SER A 175 -16.15 -7.76 20.35
CA SER A 175 -17.13 -7.65 19.27
C SER A 175 -16.45 -7.57 17.90
N LEU A 176 -15.35 -6.84 17.79
CA LEU A 176 -14.57 -6.75 16.56
C LEU A 176 -13.94 -8.10 16.19
N GLY A 177 -13.31 -8.77 17.16
CA GLY A 177 -12.73 -10.11 16.97
C GLY A 177 -13.78 -11.14 16.52
N ASP A 178 -14.96 -11.10 17.11
CA ASP A 178 -16.08 -11.97 16.75
C ASP A 178 -16.61 -11.70 15.33
N VAL A 179 -16.61 -10.45 14.87
CA VAL A 179 -17.01 -10.12 13.48
C VAL A 179 -16.00 -10.65 12.46
N PHE A 180 -14.69 -10.50 12.72
CA PHE A 180 -13.66 -10.98 11.80
C PHE A 180 -13.58 -12.51 11.75
N THR A 181 -13.78 -13.16 12.89
CA THR A 181 -13.62 -14.61 13.01
C THR A 181 -14.94 -15.37 12.85
N GLY A 182 -16.08 -14.69 13.02
CA GLY A 182 -17.43 -15.25 12.98
C GLY A 182 -17.76 -16.08 11.74
N PRO A 183 -17.41 -15.64 10.50
CA PRO A 183 -17.63 -16.43 9.29
C PRO A 183 -16.88 -17.78 9.27
N TYR A 184 -15.80 -17.89 10.04
CA TYR A 184 -14.98 -19.10 10.16
C TYR A 184 -15.34 -19.94 11.38
N LYS A 185 -16.36 -19.53 12.14
CA LYS A 185 -16.92 -20.30 13.25
C LYS A 185 -17.77 -21.44 12.69
N ASN A 186 -17.11 -22.49 12.23
CA ASN A 186 -17.76 -23.73 11.86
C ASN A 186 -17.75 -24.66 13.07
N GLY A 187 -18.77 -24.52 13.92
CA GLY A 187 -18.80 -25.12 15.25
C GLY A 187 -20.21 -25.29 15.78
N THR A 188 -21.01 -26.15 15.14
CA THR A 188 -21.97 -26.97 15.88
C THR A 188 -21.19 -28.05 16.62
N GLU A 189 -21.65 -28.44 17.81
CA GLU A 189 -20.95 -29.32 18.77
C GLU A 189 -20.12 -30.43 18.09
N ASN A 190 -18.83 -30.52 18.45
CA ASN A 190 -17.81 -31.51 18.01
C ASN A 190 -17.01 -31.25 16.72
N THR A 191 -17.02 -30.04 16.14
CA THR A 191 -16.13 -29.69 15.02
C THR A 191 -14.99 -28.74 15.44
N PHE A 192 -13.85 -28.80 14.73
CA PHE A 192 -12.68 -27.95 14.99
C PHE A 192 -13.00 -26.46 14.73
N ASP A 193 -12.61 -25.57 15.65
CA ASP A 193 -12.80 -24.13 15.50
C ASP A 193 -11.74 -23.54 14.53
N TYR A 194 -12.18 -23.09 13.35
CA TYR A 194 -11.33 -22.54 12.29
C TYR A 194 -11.17 -21.02 12.34
N ARG A 195 -11.54 -20.35 13.44
CA ARG A 195 -11.44 -18.88 13.57
C ARG A 195 -10.06 -18.28 13.30
N PHE A 196 -8.98 -19.06 13.48
CA PHE A 196 -7.61 -18.64 13.16
C PHE A 196 -7.39 -18.38 11.67
N MET A 197 -8.25 -18.91 10.78
CA MET A 197 -8.18 -18.68 9.34
C MET A 197 -8.35 -17.21 8.96
N ALA A 198 -9.11 -16.43 9.72
CA ALA A 198 -9.23 -14.99 9.51
C ALA A 198 -7.87 -14.28 9.68
N GLY A 199 -7.11 -14.68 10.71
CA GLY A 199 -5.76 -14.16 10.95
C GLY A 199 -4.77 -14.61 9.87
N LEU A 200 -4.81 -15.89 9.48
CA LEU A 200 -3.97 -16.42 8.39
C LEU A 200 -4.25 -15.72 7.06
N TYR A 201 -5.51 -15.39 6.77
CA TYR A 201 -5.87 -14.63 5.58
C TYR A 201 -5.22 -13.25 5.53
N LEU A 202 -5.27 -12.52 6.65
CA LEU A 202 -4.63 -11.21 6.76
C LEU A 202 -3.10 -11.32 6.69
N LEU A 203 -2.52 -12.35 7.32
CA LEU A 203 -1.09 -12.64 7.23
C LEU A 203 -0.65 -12.93 5.79
N ALA A 204 -1.40 -13.77 5.07
CA ALA A 204 -1.14 -14.08 3.67
C ALA A 204 -1.22 -12.81 2.80
N ARG A 205 -2.18 -11.92 3.04
CA ARG A 205 -2.23 -10.61 2.37
C ARG A 205 -1.00 -9.76 2.63
N ILE A 206 -0.50 -9.72 3.87
CA ILE A 206 0.75 -8.99 4.20
C ILE A 206 1.93 -9.60 3.43
N ILE A 207 2.06 -10.93 3.41
CA ILE A 207 3.15 -11.62 2.69
C ILE A 207 3.11 -11.30 1.19
N ILE A 208 1.92 -11.36 0.57
CA ILE A 208 1.75 -11.01 -0.85
C ILE A 208 2.15 -9.55 -1.10
N LEU A 209 1.76 -8.63 -0.21
CA LEU A 209 2.14 -7.22 -0.34
C LEU A 209 3.65 -7.01 -0.17
N ILE A 210 4.29 -7.66 0.80
CA ILE A 210 5.74 -7.63 0.97
C ILE A 210 6.43 -8.14 -0.29
N TYR A 211 5.99 -9.27 -0.84
CA TYR A 211 6.55 -9.82 -2.07
C TYR A 211 6.39 -8.85 -3.26
N SER A 212 5.21 -8.24 -3.40
CA SER A 212 4.97 -7.24 -4.45
C SER A 212 5.80 -5.96 -4.28
N ALA A 213 6.08 -5.54 -3.04
CA ALA A 213 6.83 -4.32 -2.75
C ALA A 213 8.35 -4.52 -2.72
N ALA A 214 8.81 -5.72 -2.34
CA ALA A 214 10.19 -6.16 -2.49
C ALA A 214 10.56 -6.37 -3.96
N GLY A 215 9.57 -6.43 -4.85
CA GLY A 215 9.68 -6.08 -6.26
C GLY A 215 10.77 -6.84 -7.03
N LEU A 216 10.40 -7.98 -7.61
CA LEU A 216 10.93 -8.41 -8.91
C LEU A 216 10.41 -7.48 -10.06
N GLU A 217 10.35 -6.17 -9.83
CA GLU A 217 10.16 -5.15 -10.88
C GLU A 217 11.55 -4.81 -11.40
N CYS A 218 11.89 -5.34 -12.57
CA CYS A 218 13.18 -5.04 -13.16
C CYS A 218 13.13 -3.65 -13.78
N ARG A 219 14.06 -2.80 -13.36
CA ARG A 219 14.23 -1.47 -13.92
C ARG A 219 15.48 -1.43 -14.77
N ILE A 220 15.29 -1.02 -16.01
CA ILE A 220 16.39 -0.69 -16.91
C ILE A 220 16.45 0.83 -16.97
N TYR A 221 17.59 1.38 -16.62
CA TYR A 221 17.82 2.82 -16.74
C TYR A 221 18.47 3.09 -18.07
N VAL A 222 18.10 4.19 -18.72
CA VAL A 222 18.69 4.63 -19.98
C VAL A 222 19.24 6.03 -19.78
N SER A 223 20.48 6.27 -20.18
CA SER A 223 21.08 7.59 -20.16
C SER A 223 21.90 7.83 -21.40
N SER A 224 21.62 8.95 -22.08
CA SER A 224 22.38 9.33 -23.28
C SER A 224 23.80 9.82 -22.97
N SER A 225 24.06 10.33 -21.74
CA SER A 225 25.36 10.88 -21.33
C SER A 225 26.31 9.82 -20.77
N ASP A 226 25.81 8.98 -19.88
CA ASP A 226 26.61 8.07 -19.05
C ASP A 226 26.30 6.59 -19.33
N GLY A 227 25.52 6.33 -20.38
CA GLY A 227 25.06 4.99 -20.68
C GLY A 227 26.12 4.11 -21.34
N ILE A 228 26.08 2.82 -21.03
CA ILE A 228 26.96 1.81 -21.60
C ILE A 228 26.23 1.00 -22.68
N ASN A 229 26.97 0.48 -23.64
CA ASN A 229 26.46 -0.20 -24.83
C ASN A 229 26.56 -1.75 -24.73
N ASN A 230 26.58 -2.29 -23.51
CA ASN A 230 26.70 -3.72 -23.27
C ASN A 230 25.52 -4.25 -22.44
N THR A 231 25.41 -5.58 -22.33
CA THR A 231 24.27 -6.24 -21.67
C THR A 231 24.25 -6.08 -20.15
N SER A 232 25.35 -5.65 -19.51
CA SER A 232 25.36 -5.38 -18.07
C SER A 232 24.43 -4.23 -17.66
N CYS A 233 24.04 -3.36 -18.60
CA CYS A 233 23.10 -2.28 -18.31
C CYS A 233 21.67 -2.74 -18.00
N TRP A 234 21.33 -3.99 -18.35
CA TRP A 234 20.00 -4.56 -18.07
C TRP A 234 19.76 -4.82 -16.57
N THR A 235 20.83 -5.12 -15.81
CA THR A 235 20.73 -5.48 -14.40
C THR A 235 21.48 -4.55 -13.44
N GLY A 236 22.41 -3.72 -13.92
CA GLY A 236 23.22 -2.89 -13.03
C GLY A 236 22.60 -1.54 -12.64
N GLY A 237 21.29 -1.36 -12.86
CA GLY A 237 20.54 -0.25 -12.29
C GLY A 237 20.98 1.14 -12.81
N VAL A 238 20.87 2.18 -11.97
CA VAL A 238 21.25 3.56 -12.34
C VAL A 238 22.74 3.74 -12.54
N GLN A 239 23.56 2.92 -11.89
CA GLN A 239 25.01 3.05 -12.00
C GLN A 239 25.53 2.59 -13.36
N THR A 240 24.80 1.71 -14.02
CA THR A 240 25.13 1.26 -15.37
C THR A 240 23.92 1.43 -16.28
N PRO A 241 23.53 2.68 -16.61
CA PRO A 241 22.39 2.89 -17.49
C PRO A 241 22.73 2.42 -18.90
N CYS A 242 21.75 2.01 -19.70
CA CYS A 242 21.93 1.69 -21.10
C CYS A 242 22.11 2.98 -21.91
N ALA A 243 23.01 2.97 -22.89
CA ALA A 243 23.26 4.11 -23.78
C ALA A 243 22.05 4.45 -24.67
N THR A 244 21.26 3.45 -25.04
CA THR A 244 20.13 3.61 -25.98
C THR A 244 18.87 2.92 -25.48
N ILE A 245 17.73 3.44 -25.92
CA ILE A 245 16.41 2.86 -25.62
C ILE A 245 16.28 1.49 -26.28
N ASP A 246 16.78 1.31 -27.50
CA ASP A 246 16.75 0.02 -28.21
C ASP A 246 17.47 -1.09 -27.43
N LEU A 247 18.62 -0.78 -26.81
CA LEU A 247 19.36 -1.73 -25.98
C LEU A 247 18.58 -2.10 -24.71
N ALA A 248 17.88 -1.14 -24.10
CA ALA A 248 17.02 -1.39 -22.95
C ALA A 248 15.82 -2.27 -23.32
N ILE A 249 15.18 -2.00 -24.47
CA ILE A 249 14.06 -2.79 -24.99
C ILE A 249 14.50 -4.24 -25.24
N GLN A 250 15.69 -4.47 -25.81
CA GLN A 250 16.23 -5.82 -25.98
C GLN A 250 16.37 -6.57 -24.65
N GLY A 251 16.85 -5.88 -23.61
CA GLY A 251 16.94 -6.44 -22.26
C GLY A 251 15.60 -6.87 -21.67
N THR A 252 14.49 -6.26 -22.10
CA THR A 252 13.15 -6.63 -21.61
C THR A 252 12.79 -8.08 -21.95
N ALA A 253 13.16 -8.56 -23.14
CA ALA A 253 12.88 -9.93 -23.55
C ALA A 253 13.68 -10.96 -22.72
N THR A 254 14.90 -10.60 -22.32
CA THR A 254 15.77 -11.47 -21.51
C THR A 254 15.34 -11.49 -20.04
N LEU A 255 14.90 -10.36 -19.52
CA LEU A 255 14.51 -10.20 -18.12
C LEU A 255 13.08 -10.69 -17.83
N GLN A 256 12.25 -10.88 -18.85
CA GLN A 256 10.83 -11.22 -18.72
C GLN A 256 10.53 -12.42 -17.80
N TYR A 257 11.40 -13.43 -17.75
CA TYR A 257 11.21 -14.61 -16.89
C TYR A 257 11.56 -14.36 -15.42
N ASN A 258 12.39 -13.36 -15.14
CA ASN A 258 12.80 -13.00 -13.80
C ASN A 258 11.90 -11.90 -13.20
N CYS A 259 11.16 -11.16 -14.03
CA CYS A 259 10.44 -9.96 -13.61
C CYS A 259 8.92 -10.17 -13.67
N SER A 260 8.39 -10.81 -12.62
CA SER A 260 6.97 -11.18 -12.53
C SER A 260 5.99 -10.00 -12.47
N SER A 261 6.47 -8.79 -12.15
CA SER A 261 5.64 -7.58 -12.00
C SER A 261 5.67 -6.64 -13.21
N GLY A 262 6.38 -7.01 -14.29
CA GLY A 262 6.61 -6.16 -15.46
C GLY A 262 7.99 -5.48 -15.42
N ILE A 263 8.33 -4.80 -16.51
CA ILE A 263 9.64 -4.17 -16.69
C ILE A 263 9.44 -2.67 -16.90
N LEU A 264 10.16 -1.88 -16.13
CA LEU A 264 10.08 -0.43 -16.18
C LEU A 264 11.36 0.13 -16.80
N ILE A 265 11.23 0.90 -17.89
CA ILE A 265 12.36 1.59 -18.52
C ILE A 265 12.34 3.05 -18.09
N ASN A 266 13.35 3.46 -17.33
CA ASN A 266 13.50 4.83 -16.85
C ASN A 266 14.49 5.60 -17.73
N LEU A 267 14.02 6.65 -18.39
CA LEU A 267 14.84 7.48 -19.26
C LEU A 267 15.39 8.66 -18.48
N SER A 268 16.71 8.85 -18.40
CA SER A 268 17.27 10.08 -17.86
C SER A 268 16.90 11.27 -18.77
N PRO A 269 16.95 12.52 -18.28
CA PRO A 269 16.66 13.70 -19.08
C PRO A 269 17.58 13.77 -20.31
N GLY A 270 17.03 13.78 -21.51
CA GLY A 270 17.82 13.76 -22.73
C GLY A 270 16.99 13.66 -24.00
N THR A 271 17.65 13.78 -25.15
CA THR A 271 17.03 13.50 -26.45
C THR A 271 17.42 12.09 -26.86
N TYR A 272 16.43 11.23 -27.07
CA TYR A 272 16.65 9.86 -27.49
C TYR A 272 16.06 9.65 -28.88
N THR A 273 16.88 9.14 -29.79
CA THR A 273 16.43 8.69 -31.10
C THR A 273 16.00 7.24 -30.99
N LEU A 274 14.78 6.92 -31.43
CA LEU A 274 14.32 5.55 -31.61
C LEU A 274 14.36 5.21 -33.09
N ASP A 275 15.13 4.19 -33.46
CA ASP A 275 15.26 3.76 -34.86
C ASP A 275 14.15 2.79 -35.31
N THR A 276 13.39 2.18 -34.37
CA THR A 276 12.47 1.07 -34.70
C THR A 276 11.06 1.24 -34.13
N THR A 277 10.25 2.11 -34.74
CA THR A 277 8.88 2.41 -34.31
C THR A 277 7.88 1.24 -34.43
N SER A 278 8.06 0.33 -35.41
CA SER A 278 7.12 -0.79 -35.65
C SER A 278 7.33 -2.01 -34.74
N LEU A 279 8.55 -2.23 -34.24
CA LEU A 279 8.88 -3.32 -33.31
C LEU A 279 8.51 -2.97 -31.86
N LEU A 280 8.55 -1.67 -31.55
CA LEU A 280 8.32 -1.10 -30.23
C LEU A 280 6.92 -1.42 -29.69
N GLU A 281 5.86 -1.13 -30.45
CA GLU A 281 4.49 -1.36 -29.97
C GLU A 281 4.20 -2.84 -29.69
N GLN A 282 4.69 -3.74 -30.54
CA GLN A 282 4.52 -5.19 -30.34
C GLN A 282 5.31 -5.71 -29.13
N GLN A 283 6.54 -5.23 -28.90
CA GLN A 283 7.33 -5.68 -27.75
C GLN A 283 6.87 -5.06 -26.43
N LEU A 284 6.44 -3.80 -26.43
CA LEU A 284 5.92 -3.15 -25.23
C LEU A 284 4.62 -3.78 -24.75
N LEU A 285 3.69 -4.08 -25.68
CA LEU A 285 2.42 -4.74 -25.38
C LEU A 285 2.60 -6.21 -24.94
N ARG A 286 3.57 -6.93 -25.53
CA ARG A 286 3.82 -8.35 -25.22
C ARG A 286 4.51 -8.56 -23.88
N ASN A 287 5.32 -7.59 -23.44
CA ASN A 287 6.21 -7.76 -22.28
C ASN A 287 5.78 -6.96 -21.04
N ASN A 288 4.57 -6.38 -21.04
CA ASN A 288 4.06 -5.53 -19.95
C ASN A 288 5.08 -4.46 -19.53
N VAL A 289 5.62 -3.75 -20.53
CA VAL A 289 6.70 -2.78 -20.34
C VAL A 289 6.10 -1.39 -20.21
N SER A 290 6.54 -0.64 -19.21
CA SER A 290 6.20 0.77 -19.04
C SER A 290 7.46 1.62 -19.20
N ILE A 291 7.40 2.65 -20.05
CA ILE A 291 8.50 3.61 -20.25
C ILE A 291 8.14 4.89 -19.51
N ILE A 292 9.04 5.36 -18.65
CA ILE A 292 8.85 6.60 -17.88
C ILE A 292 10.07 7.51 -18.08
N GLY A 293 9.82 8.76 -18.46
CA GLY A 293 10.85 9.80 -18.49
C GLY A 293 11.11 10.36 -17.10
N MET A 294 12.37 10.40 -16.70
CA MET A 294 12.84 11.09 -15.51
C MET A 294 13.04 12.57 -15.84
N ARG A 295 12.53 13.46 -14.99
CA ARG A 295 12.67 14.91 -15.17
C ARG A 295 13.89 15.41 -14.42
N ASP A 296 14.73 16.22 -15.07
CA ASP A 296 15.82 16.87 -14.36
C ASP A 296 15.29 18.01 -13.48
N GLY A 297 15.82 18.10 -12.27
CA GLY A 297 15.48 19.16 -11.32
C GLY A 297 16.48 20.32 -11.35
N SER A 298 17.41 20.31 -12.30
CA SER A 298 18.59 21.17 -12.35
C SER A 298 18.47 22.37 -13.29
N ARG A 299 17.29 22.63 -13.89
CA ARG A 299 17.04 23.88 -14.63
C ARG A 299 16.01 24.75 -13.94
N TYR A 300 16.45 25.37 -12.86
CA TYR A 300 16.02 26.70 -12.48
C TYR A 300 17.27 27.57 -12.42
N GLU A 301 17.77 27.96 -13.60
CA GLU A 301 18.44 29.26 -13.72
C GLU A 301 17.33 30.31 -13.86
N GLU A 302 17.56 31.44 -13.20
CA GLU A 302 16.68 32.57 -12.86
C GLU A 302 15.55 32.95 -13.82
#